data_AF-A0A9D1HP44-F1
#
_entry.id   AF-A0A9D1HP44-F1
#
_cell.length_a   1.000
_cell.length_b   1.000
_cell.length_c   1.000
_cell.angle_alpha   90.00
_cell.angle_beta   90.00
_cell.angle_gamma   90.00
#
_symmetry.space_group_name_H-M   'P 1'
#
loop_
_entity.id
_entity.type
_entity.pdbx_description
1 polymer ?
#
loop_
_entity_poly.entity_id
_entity_poly.type
_entity_poly.pdbx_seq_one_letter_code
_entity_poly.pdbx_strand_id
1 'polypeptide(L)'
;GGFSDLAVNWVRWDWQSLYCLGLLVRLGLLMADGLMLWRMYRHSVLIEKTERIEIRRVAGLCSPCSFGWLHPVILLPENLALTAEERTWVLAHEKAHLDLKHWPVNLGVSLLVAIYWCNPLIAYFYRRFRLEQEMQCDLLAMTGQPSEIKAAYARLLVTLASRGSLHLESRLSIQGRRMYQRIEQLFASPARHSGKVWLVCLVGLGCLLTPIQAIGQTPAYQTDLVLQEIDLTNYFGQKQGCAVFYDSSQDQYWVYRRGAALQRVSPNSTYKIFLALHALEDGHLDPEAMLVNQEDQIYPYVSWNQPQNLNTAMRDSVNWYFSQADAVFSRQQIQAFLEKIGYGNASVEGSLASYWLEGSLLISPLETVLLLRQFDMNSWHFQSEHIAAVKEAIRLEASLYGKTGSGMVNGQPTGGWFIGYQERPEGSLYFAVYLEHASGSEAYELALSILEKEEIVS
;
A
#
# COMPACT_ATOMS: atom_id res chain seq x y z
N GLY A 1 15.26 28.44 -27.87
CA GLY A 1 14.04 28.31 -28.69
C GLY A 1 13.69 26.85 -28.82
N GLY A 2 12.58 26.44 -28.19
CA GLY A 2 11.70 25.36 -28.61
C GLY A 2 12.18 23.92 -28.52
N PHE A 3 12.27 23.34 -27.30
CA PHE A 3 12.10 21.89 -27.08
C PHE A 3 11.60 21.54 -25.65
N SER A 4 10.91 22.45 -24.96
CA SER A 4 10.37 22.23 -23.59
C SER A 4 8.88 21.89 -23.51
N ASP A 5 8.12 22.01 -24.60
CA ASP A 5 6.64 22.06 -24.51
C ASP A 5 5.93 20.75 -24.87
N LEU A 6 6.58 19.60 -24.66
CA LEU A 6 5.95 18.28 -24.72
C LEU A 6 6.08 17.55 -23.38
N ALA A 7 5.81 18.25 -22.28
CA ALA A 7 5.42 17.60 -21.04
C ALA A 7 4.03 17.00 -21.24
N VAL A 8 3.98 15.75 -21.71
CA VAL A 8 2.76 14.94 -21.64
C VAL A 8 2.38 14.89 -20.17
N ASN A 9 1.32 15.61 -19.81
CA ASN A 9 0.67 15.51 -18.51
C ASN A 9 0.10 14.08 -18.38
N TRP A 10 0.95 13.14 -17.99
CA TRP A 10 0.50 11.83 -17.55
C TRP A 10 -0.39 12.09 -16.34
N VAL A 11 -1.69 11.85 -16.49
CA VAL A 11 -2.63 11.81 -15.38
C VAL A 11 -2.00 10.90 -14.32
N ARG A 12 -1.57 11.48 -13.19
CA ARG A 12 -1.01 10.73 -12.07
C ARG A 12 -2.17 9.99 -11.42
N TRP A 13 -2.36 8.74 -11.79
CA TRP A 13 -3.27 7.88 -11.06
C TRP A 13 -2.55 7.43 -9.79
N ASP A 14 -3.02 7.87 -8.62
CA ASP A 14 -2.65 7.19 -7.40
C ASP A 14 -3.17 5.73 -7.46
N TRP A 15 -2.56 4.84 -6.67
CA TRP A 15 -2.95 3.43 -6.65
C TRP A 15 -4.43 3.23 -6.30
N GLN A 16 -5.03 4.16 -5.56
CA GLN A 16 -6.46 4.15 -5.22
C GLN A 16 -7.32 4.40 -6.47
N SER A 17 -6.93 5.35 -7.31
CA SER A 17 -7.60 5.72 -8.55
C SER A 17 -7.47 4.61 -9.59
N LEU A 18 -6.28 3.98 -9.70
CA LEU A 18 -6.09 2.79 -10.53
C LEU A 18 -6.95 1.61 -10.05
N TYR A 19 -6.99 1.38 -8.73
CA TYR A 19 -7.80 0.34 -8.14
C TYR A 19 -9.29 0.57 -8.39
N CYS A 20 -9.79 1.78 -8.13
CA CYS A 20 -11.17 2.19 -8.38
C CYS A 20 -11.54 2.07 -9.85
N LEU A 21 -10.67 2.49 -10.77
CA LEU A 21 -10.87 2.33 -12.20
C LEU A 21 -10.98 0.85 -12.58
N GLY A 22 -10.08 0.00 -12.09
CA GLY A 22 -10.13 -1.44 -12.36
C GLY A 22 -11.38 -2.12 -11.78
N LEU A 23 -11.80 -1.72 -10.58
CA LEU A 23 -13.04 -2.18 -9.96
C LEU A 23 -14.26 -1.76 -10.80
N LEU A 24 -14.33 -0.50 -11.23
CA LEU A 24 -15.41 0.01 -12.10
C LEU A 24 -15.47 -0.75 -13.42
N VAL A 25 -14.34 -1.02 -14.06
CA VAL A 25 -14.26 -1.81 -15.29
C VAL A 25 -14.80 -3.23 -15.04
N ARG A 26 -14.40 -3.89 -13.96
CA ARG A 26 -14.87 -5.25 -13.64
C ARG A 26 -16.36 -5.32 -13.31
N LEU A 27 -16.87 -4.37 -12.54
CA LEU A 27 -18.31 -4.28 -12.26
C LEU A 27 -19.10 -3.97 -13.54
N GLY A 28 -18.56 -3.12 -14.42
CA GLY A 28 -19.14 -2.84 -15.74
C GLY A 28 -19.23 -4.08 -16.62
N LEU A 29 -18.17 -4.92 -16.66
CA LEU A 29 -18.18 -6.20 -17.38
C LEU A 29 -19.22 -7.17 -16.80
N LEU A 30 -19.28 -7.30 -15.47
CA LEU A 30 -20.27 -8.15 -14.80
C LEU A 30 -21.71 -7.70 -15.11
N MET A 31 -21.95 -6.38 -15.14
CA MET A 31 -23.24 -5.82 -15.53
C MET A 31 -23.55 -6.09 -17.01
N ALA A 32 -22.57 -5.97 -17.90
CA ALA A 32 -22.73 -6.28 -19.32
C ALA A 32 -23.09 -7.76 -19.55
N ASP A 33 -22.46 -8.69 -18.83
CA ASP A 33 -22.79 -10.12 -18.87
C ASP A 33 -24.24 -10.37 -18.39
N GLY A 34 -24.65 -9.72 -17.31
CA GLY A 34 -26.03 -9.79 -16.82
C GLY A 34 -27.06 -9.25 -17.82
N LEU A 35 -26.76 -8.12 -18.46
CA LEU A 35 -27.59 -7.54 -19.52
C LEU A 35 -27.66 -8.43 -20.75
N MET A 36 -26.56 -9.07 -21.13
CA MET A 36 -26.52 -10.02 -22.24
C MET A 36 -27.41 -11.23 -21.94
N LEU A 37 -27.30 -11.83 -20.75
CA LEU A 37 -28.17 -12.93 -20.31
C LEU A 37 -29.64 -12.52 -20.30
N TRP A 38 -29.96 -11.33 -19.80
CA TRP A 38 -31.33 -10.80 -19.81
C TRP A 38 -31.86 -10.60 -21.23
N ARG A 39 -31.04 -10.08 -22.15
CA ARG A 39 -31.39 -9.95 -23.57
C ARG A 39 -31.64 -11.31 -24.21
N MET A 40 -30.79 -12.30 -23.96
CA MET A 40 -30.98 -13.67 -24.46
C MET A 40 -32.27 -14.30 -23.91
N TYR A 41 -32.54 -14.13 -22.62
CA TYR A 41 -33.80 -14.55 -22.02
C TYR A 41 -35.00 -13.91 -22.72
N ARG A 42 -34.99 -12.59 -22.93
CA ARG A 42 -36.12 -11.88 -23.54
C ARG A 42 -36.41 -12.32 -24.98
N HIS A 43 -35.39 -12.67 -25.76
CA HIS A 43 -35.53 -13.13 -27.15
C HIS A 43 -35.62 -14.66 -27.28
N SER A 44 -35.58 -15.39 -26.16
CA SER A 44 -35.72 -16.85 -26.18
C SER A 44 -37.18 -17.29 -26.32
N VAL A 45 -37.38 -18.40 -27.03
CA VAL A 45 -38.67 -19.06 -27.24
C VAL A 45 -38.84 -20.15 -26.19
N LEU A 46 -39.95 -20.16 -25.46
CA LEU A 46 -40.24 -21.21 -24.48
C LEU A 46 -40.50 -22.54 -25.20
N ILE A 47 -39.75 -23.59 -24.85
CA ILE A 47 -39.96 -24.95 -25.37
C ILE A 47 -40.84 -25.73 -24.39
N GLU A 48 -40.44 -25.72 -23.11
CA GLU A 48 -41.03 -26.55 -22.08
C GLU A 48 -40.98 -25.81 -20.75
N LYS A 49 -42.06 -25.90 -19.97
CA LYS A 49 -42.15 -25.30 -18.64
C LYS A 49 -42.61 -26.37 -17.66
N THR A 50 -41.73 -26.72 -16.73
CA THR A 50 -42.10 -27.49 -15.53
C THR A 50 -42.47 -26.54 -14.40
N GLU A 51 -43.02 -27.06 -13.29
CA GLU A 51 -43.39 -26.24 -12.11
C GLU A 51 -42.23 -25.41 -11.55
N ARG A 52 -40.99 -25.84 -11.78
CA ARG A 52 -39.79 -25.21 -11.20
C ARG A 52 -38.78 -24.68 -12.21
N ILE A 53 -38.78 -25.13 -13.47
CA ILE A 53 -37.72 -24.82 -14.46
C ILE A 53 -38.34 -24.44 -15.81
N GLU A 54 -37.81 -23.38 -16.44
CA GLU A 54 -38.15 -23.02 -17.81
C GLU A 54 -37.05 -23.44 -18.79
N ILE A 55 -37.38 -24.23 -19.80
CA ILE A 55 -36.47 -24.62 -20.87
C ILE A 55 -36.82 -23.78 -22.09
N ARG A 56 -35.88 -22.95 -22.54
CA ARG A 56 -36.09 -22.00 -23.64
C ARG A 56 -35.02 -22.18 -24.71
N ARG A 57 -35.34 -21.82 -25.94
CA ARG A 57 -34.44 -21.87 -27.10
C ARG A 57 -34.04 -20.47 -27.53
N VAL A 58 -32.79 -20.26 -27.90
CA VAL A 58 -32.34 -18.95 -28.38
C VAL A 58 -31.30 -19.07 -29.51
N ALA A 59 -31.41 -18.20 -30.51
CA ALA A 59 -30.42 -18.04 -31.56
C ALA A 59 -29.13 -17.38 -31.03
N GLY A 60 -27.98 -17.71 -31.62
CA GLY A 60 -26.69 -17.06 -31.30
C GLY A 60 -25.99 -17.55 -30.03
N LEU A 61 -26.54 -18.54 -29.33
CA LEU A 61 -25.90 -19.19 -28.19
C LEU A 61 -24.95 -20.30 -28.68
N CYS A 62 -23.72 -20.36 -28.18
CA CYS A 62 -22.74 -21.38 -28.62
C CYS A 62 -22.84 -22.71 -27.83
N SER A 63 -23.29 -22.64 -26.58
CA SER A 63 -23.37 -23.77 -25.65
C SER A 63 -24.63 -23.63 -24.80
N PRO A 64 -25.29 -24.74 -24.40
CA PRO A 64 -26.30 -24.72 -23.36
C PRO A 64 -25.84 -23.93 -22.13
N CYS A 65 -26.75 -23.22 -21.48
CA CYS A 65 -26.46 -22.52 -20.26
C CYS A 65 -27.66 -22.46 -19.32
N SER A 66 -27.39 -22.46 -18.02
CA SER A 66 -28.37 -22.40 -16.95
C SER A 66 -28.13 -21.19 -16.04
N PHE A 67 -29.20 -20.49 -15.67
CA PHE A 67 -29.11 -19.33 -14.77
C PHE A 67 -30.42 -19.06 -14.03
N GLY A 68 -30.36 -18.20 -13.02
CA GLY A 68 -31.51 -17.78 -12.23
C GLY A 68 -31.56 -18.47 -10.85
N TRP A 69 -31.93 -17.70 -9.83
CA TRP A 69 -32.07 -18.20 -8.46
C TRP A 69 -33.53 -18.54 -8.11
N LEU A 70 -34.45 -17.58 -8.25
CA LEU A 70 -35.88 -17.78 -7.95
C LEU A 70 -36.66 -18.38 -9.13
N HIS A 71 -36.21 -18.08 -10.35
CA HIS A 71 -36.80 -18.58 -11.59
C HIS A 71 -35.66 -19.18 -12.43
N PRO A 72 -35.33 -20.47 -12.22
CA PRO A 72 -34.23 -21.10 -12.93
C PRO A 72 -34.63 -21.40 -14.39
N VAL A 73 -33.74 -21.04 -15.31
CA VAL A 73 -33.93 -21.14 -16.75
C VAL A 73 -32.77 -21.91 -17.35
N ILE A 74 -33.08 -22.83 -18.27
CA ILE A 74 -32.11 -23.50 -19.13
C ILE A 74 -32.29 -22.96 -20.55
N LEU A 75 -31.25 -22.34 -21.11
CA LEU A 75 -31.22 -21.93 -22.51
C LEU A 75 -30.50 -22.98 -23.36
N LEU A 76 -31.16 -23.39 -24.44
CA LEU A 76 -30.60 -24.28 -25.45
C LEU A 76 -30.32 -23.52 -26.75
N PRO A 77 -29.19 -23.77 -27.43
CA PRO A 77 -28.92 -23.20 -28.74
C PRO A 77 -29.89 -23.75 -29.80
N GLU A 78 -30.30 -22.90 -30.74
CA GLU A 78 -31.11 -23.35 -31.90
C GLU A 78 -30.35 -24.33 -32.80
N ASN A 79 -29.06 -24.08 -33.03
CA ASN A 79 -28.24 -24.82 -34.00
C ASN A 79 -27.62 -26.10 -33.42
N LEU A 80 -28.04 -26.52 -32.21
CA LEU A 80 -27.50 -27.70 -31.57
C LEU A 80 -28.26 -28.95 -32.01
N ALA A 81 -27.82 -29.56 -33.10
CA ALA A 81 -28.29 -30.87 -33.53
C ALA A 81 -27.83 -31.95 -32.53
N LEU A 82 -28.73 -32.37 -31.64
CA LEU A 82 -28.53 -33.46 -30.67
C LEU A 82 -29.53 -34.58 -30.95
N THR A 83 -29.07 -35.81 -30.78
CA THR A 83 -29.94 -36.98 -30.65
C THR A 83 -30.77 -36.88 -29.35
N ALA A 84 -31.83 -37.68 -29.24
CA ALA A 84 -32.68 -37.69 -28.04
C ALA A 84 -31.89 -38.04 -26.76
N GLU A 85 -30.93 -38.97 -26.88
CA GLU A 85 -30.05 -39.37 -25.77
C GLU A 85 -29.09 -38.24 -25.37
N GLU A 86 -28.39 -37.64 -26.33
CA GLU A 86 -27.46 -36.52 -26.08
C GLU A 86 -28.18 -35.32 -25.45
N ARG A 87 -29.41 -35.02 -25.91
CA ARG A 87 -30.25 -33.97 -25.31
C ARG A 87 -30.56 -34.28 -23.84
N THR A 88 -30.83 -35.54 -23.52
CA THR A 88 -31.11 -35.96 -22.14
C THR A 88 -29.90 -35.73 -21.24
N TRP A 89 -28.70 -36.07 -21.72
CA TRP A 89 -27.46 -35.86 -20.97
C TRP A 89 -27.14 -34.38 -20.76
N VAL A 90 -27.32 -33.56 -21.80
CA VAL A 90 -27.13 -32.09 -21.72
C VAL A 90 -28.10 -31.48 -20.71
N LEU A 91 -29.37 -31.87 -20.75
CA LEU A 91 -30.36 -31.36 -19.79
C LEU A 91 -30.07 -31.82 -18.36
N ALA A 92 -29.57 -33.05 -18.17
CA ALA A 92 -29.15 -33.54 -16.86
C ALA A 92 -27.97 -32.73 -16.29
N HIS A 93 -26.99 -32.37 -17.14
CA HIS A 93 -25.86 -31.51 -16.77
C HIS A 93 -26.31 -30.10 -16.38
N GLU A 94 -27.13 -29.44 -17.20
CA GLU A 94 -27.65 -28.10 -16.91
C GLU A 94 -28.53 -28.09 -15.67
N LYS A 95 -29.32 -29.15 -15.45
CA LYS A 95 -30.09 -29.32 -14.22
C LYS A 95 -29.18 -29.44 -12.99
N ALA A 96 -28.06 -30.14 -13.10
CA ALA A 96 -27.10 -30.25 -11.98
C ALA A 96 -26.56 -28.87 -11.54
N HIS A 97 -26.33 -27.94 -12.47
CA HIS A 97 -25.95 -26.56 -12.12
C HIS A 97 -27.03 -25.83 -11.31
N LEU A 98 -28.31 -26.08 -11.61
CA LEU A 98 -29.45 -25.52 -10.89
C LEU A 98 -29.61 -26.15 -9.51
N ASP A 99 -29.54 -27.48 -9.42
CA ASP A 99 -29.68 -28.23 -8.17
C ASP A 99 -28.57 -27.87 -7.17
N LEU A 100 -27.35 -27.66 -7.65
CA LEU A 100 -26.21 -27.20 -6.84
C LEU A 100 -26.17 -25.68 -6.61
N LYS A 101 -27.16 -24.92 -7.12
CA LYS A 101 -27.24 -23.46 -6.98
C LYS A 101 -25.96 -22.74 -7.42
N HIS A 102 -25.37 -23.17 -8.54
CA HIS A 102 -24.14 -22.57 -9.05
C HIS A 102 -24.30 -21.09 -9.41
N TRP A 103 -25.48 -20.65 -9.86
CA TRP A 103 -25.71 -19.25 -10.25
C TRP A 103 -25.47 -18.21 -9.14
N PRO A 104 -26.15 -18.26 -7.97
CA PRO A 104 -25.92 -17.27 -6.90
C PRO A 104 -24.49 -17.35 -6.34
N VAL A 105 -23.90 -18.55 -6.29
CA VAL A 105 -22.49 -18.71 -5.88
C VAL A 105 -21.55 -18.04 -6.88
N ASN A 106 -21.79 -18.22 -8.18
CA ASN A 106 -21.00 -17.60 -9.23
C ASN A 106 -21.13 -16.07 -9.21
N LEU A 107 -22.32 -15.53 -8.90
CA LEU A 107 -22.47 -14.08 -8.71
C LEU A 107 -21.60 -13.57 -7.56
N GLY A 108 -21.64 -14.23 -6.39
CA GLY A 108 -20.81 -13.86 -5.24
C GLY A 108 -19.30 -13.95 -5.53
N VAL A 109 -18.86 -15.02 -6.17
CA VAL A 109 -17.45 -15.19 -6.56
C VAL A 109 -17.03 -14.15 -7.61
N SER A 110 -17.89 -13.83 -8.58
CA SER A 110 -17.61 -12.77 -9.56
C SER A 110 -17.46 -11.40 -8.91
N LEU A 111 -18.24 -11.08 -7.87
CA LEU A 111 -18.07 -9.85 -7.09
C LEU A 111 -16.71 -9.85 -6.35
N LEU A 112 -16.31 -10.97 -5.75
CA LEU A 112 -14.99 -11.10 -5.12
C LEU A 112 -13.85 -10.92 -6.14
N VAL A 113 -13.97 -11.49 -7.33
CA VAL A 113 -13.00 -11.30 -8.42
C VAL A 113 -12.96 -9.85 -8.88
N ALA A 114 -14.09 -9.13 -8.87
CA ALA A 114 -14.14 -7.72 -9.20
C ALA A 114 -13.42 -6.85 -8.17
N ILE A 115 -13.60 -7.14 -6.87
CA ILE A 115 -12.90 -6.48 -5.77
C ILE A 115 -11.39 -6.76 -5.87
N TYR A 116 -11.00 -8.03 -6.04
CA TYR A 116 -9.61 -8.47 -6.06
C TYR A 116 -9.03 -8.59 -7.47
N TRP A 117 -9.44 -7.72 -8.38
CA TRP A 117 -9.14 -7.86 -9.81
C TRP A 117 -7.65 -7.86 -10.13
N CYS A 118 -6.83 -7.22 -9.29
CA CYS A 118 -5.38 -7.12 -9.42
C CYS A 118 -4.63 -8.33 -8.81
N ASN A 119 -5.31 -9.24 -8.11
CA ASN A 119 -4.68 -10.38 -7.45
C ASN A 119 -4.68 -11.63 -8.36
N PRO A 120 -3.50 -12.08 -8.85
CA PRO A 120 -3.41 -13.23 -9.75
C PRO A 120 -3.82 -14.56 -9.10
N LEU A 121 -3.70 -14.70 -7.77
CA LEU A 121 -4.12 -15.90 -7.05
C LEU A 121 -5.65 -16.03 -7.08
N ILE A 122 -6.38 -14.93 -6.91
CA ILE A 122 -7.85 -14.93 -7.00
C ILE A 122 -8.30 -15.32 -8.42
N ALA A 123 -7.63 -14.83 -9.46
CA ALA A 123 -7.90 -15.25 -10.83
C ALA A 123 -7.63 -16.76 -11.05
N TYR A 124 -6.57 -17.30 -10.46
CA TYR A 124 -6.27 -18.73 -10.49
C TYR A 124 -7.35 -19.55 -9.77
N PHE A 125 -7.74 -19.15 -8.55
CA PHE A 125 -8.76 -19.84 -7.77
C PHE A 125 -10.13 -19.80 -8.43
N TYR A 126 -10.51 -18.67 -9.02
CA TYR A 126 -11.73 -18.57 -9.81
C TYR A 126 -11.75 -19.61 -10.95
N ARG A 127 -10.65 -19.72 -11.70
CA ARG A 127 -10.52 -20.71 -12.79
C ARG A 127 -10.61 -22.15 -12.28
N ARG A 128 -10.00 -22.46 -11.13
CA ARG A 128 -10.06 -23.80 -10.51
C ARG A 128 -11.46 -24.11 -9.99
N PHE A 129 -12.10 -23.14 -9.35
CA PHE A 129 -13.46 -23.25 -8.85
C PHE A 129 -14.47 -23.56 -9.96
N ARG A 130 -14.40 -22.83 -11.09
CA ARG A 130 -15.26 -23.09 -12.26
C ARG A 130 -15.05 -24.49 -12.84
N LEU A 131 -13.81 -24.97 -12.88
CA LEU A 131 -13.51 -26.33 -13.34
C LEU A 131 -14.15 -27.39 -12.43
N GLU A 132 -14.07 -27.19 -11.11
CA GLU A 132 -14.67 -28.13 -10.14
C GLU A 132 -16.20 -28.21 -10.28
N GLN A 133 -16.86 -27.08 -10.53
CA GLN A 133 -18.30 -27.05 -10.78
C GLN A 133 -18.68 -27.90 -12.00
N GLU A 134 -17.96 -27.76 -13.12
CA GLU A 134 -18.20 -28.54 -14.33
C GLU A 134 -18.02 -30.04 -14.06
N MET A 135 -16.97 -30.42 -13.33
CA MET A 135 -16.69 -31.81 -12.96
C MET A 135 -17.80 -32.41 -12.07
N GLN A 136 -18.33 -31.63 -11.12
CA GLN A 136 -19.45 -32.06 -10.28
C GLN A 136 -20.73 -32.24 -11.08
N CYS A 137 -21.02 -31.33 -12.00
CA CYS A 137 -22.18 -31.43 -12.90
C CYS A 137 -22.07 -32.67 -13.80
N ASP A 138 -20.89 -32.94 -14.39
CA ASP A 138 -20.64 -34.13 -15.20
C ASP A 138 -20.88 -35.43 -14.41
N LEU A 139 -20.38 -35.48 -13.17
CA LEU A 139 -20.56 -36.63 -12.28
C LEU A 139 -22.04 -36.84 -11.92
N LEU A 140 -22.77 -35.77 -11.58
CA LEU A 140 -24.19 -35.85 -11.27
C LEU A 140 -25.03 -36.27 -12.47
N ALA A 141 -24.75 -35.71 -13.65
CA ALA A 141 -25.45 -36.05 -14.89
C ALA A 141 -25.29 -37.55 -15.23
N MET A 142 -24.11 -38.12 -14.98
CA MET A 142 -23.77 -39.51 -15.29
C MET A 142 -23.82 -40.45 -14.09
N THR A 143 -24.45 -40.04 -12.98
CA THR A 143 -24.58 -40.86 -11.78
C THR A 143 -25.39 -42.12 -12.09
N GLY A 144 -24.85 -43.30 -11.75
CA GLY A 144 -25.52 -44.60 -11.98
C GLY A 144 -25.46 -45.12 -13.42
N GLN A 145 -24.85 -44.38 -14.36
CA GLN A 145 -24.73 -44.82 -15.75
C GLN A 145 -23.55 -45.81 -15.95
N PRO A 146 -23.71 -46.81 -16.84
CA PRO A 146 -22.63 -47.69 -17.30
C PRO A 146 -21.45 -46.94 -17.94
N SER A 147 -20.28 -47.59 -17.96
CA SER A 147 -19.05 -47.01 -18.51
C SER A 147 -19.17 -46.66 -19.99
N GLU A 148 -19.93 -47.44 -20.76
CA GLU A 148 -20.18 -47.23 -22.18
C GLU A 148 -20.91 -45.91 -22.45
N ILE A 149 -21.92 -45.60 -21.62
CA ILE A 149 -22.70 -44.35 -21.69
C ILE A 149 -21.82 -43.17 -21.27
N LYS A 150 -21.02 -43.32 -20.21
CA LYS A 150 -20.05 -42.29 -19.80
C LYS A 150 -19.06 -41.98 -20.92
N ALA A 151 -18.61 -42.98 -21.68
CA ALA A 151 -17.72 -42.78 -22.83
C ALA A 151 -18.41 -42.07 -23.99
N ALA A 152 -19.68 -42.36 -24.26
CA ALA A 152 -20.48 -41.63 -25.25
C ALA A 152 -20.67 -40.16 -24.84
N TYR A 153 -21.00 -39.91 -23.56
CA TYR A 153 -21.09 -38.57 -23.00
C TYR A 153 -19.77 -37.80 -23.07
N ALA A 154 -18.63 -38.43 -22.73
CA ALA A 154 -17.32 -37.80 -22.84
C ALA A 154 -17.00 -37.36 -24.28
N ARG A 155 -17.37 -38.17 -25.29
CA ARG A 155 -17.24 -37.77 -26.71
C ARG A 155 -18.10 -36.56 -27.04
N LEU A 156 -19.35 -36.54 -26.56
CA LEU A 156 -20.24 -35.39 -26.71
C LEU A 156 -19.63 -34.13 -26.11
N LEU A 157 -19.07 -34.19 -24.90
CA LEU A 157 -18.39 -33.04 -24.27
C LEU A 157 -17.26 -32.47 -25.12
N VAL A 158 -16.42 -33.34 -25.71
CA VAL A 158 -15.36 -32.91 -26.63
C VAL A 158 -15.93 -32.26 -27.89
N THR A 159 -17.00 -32.82 -28.47
CA THR A 159 -17.68 -32.25 -29.64
C THR A 159 -18.32 -30.90 -29.34
N LEU A 160 -18.92 -30.72 -28.16
CA LEU A 160 -19.50 -29.45 -27.74
C LEU A 160 -18.41 -28.39 -27.52
N ALA A 161 -17.30 -28.77 -26.88
CA ALA A 161 -16.19 -27.85 -26.63
C ALA A 161 -15.47 -27.40 -27.92
N SER A 162 -15.36 -28.27 -28.92
CA SER A 162 -14.71 -27.93 -30.20
C SER A 162 -15.53 -26.95 -31.04
N ARG A 163 -16.86 -26.92 -30.89
CA ARG A 163 -17.76 -26.00 -31.60
C ARG A 163 -17.75 -24.55 -31.07
N GLY A 164 -17.22 -24.32 -29.87
CA GLY A 164 -17.26 -23.01 -29.18
C GLY A 164 -16.06 -22.08 -29.35
N SER A 165 -15.16 -22.28 -30.32
CA SER A 165 -13.85 -21.60 -30.35
C SER A 165 -13.78 -20.35 -31.25
N LEU A 166 -14.14 -19.18 -30.73
CA LEU A 166 -13.86 -17.88 -31.37
C LEU A 166 -13.37 -16.78 -30.39
N HIS A 167 -12.70 -17.13 -29.28
CA HIS A 167 -12.14 -16.14 -28.34
C HIS A 167 -10.65 -16.37 -28.06
N LEU A 168 -9.89 -15.27 -27.88
CA LEU A 168 -8.44 -15.27 -27.69
C LEU A 168 -7.96 -16.16 -26.51
N GLU A 169 -8.79 -16.34 -25.48
CA GLU A 169 -8.53 -17.26 -24.36
C GLU A 169 -8.49 -18.74 -24.76
N SER A 170 -9.15 -19.13 -25.87
CA SER A 170 -9.15 -20.51 -26.37
C SER A 170 -7.83 -20.89 -27.07
N ARG A 171 -6.98 -19.91 -27.40
CA ARG A 171 -5.70 -20.13 -28.11
C ARG A 171 -4.51 -20.45 -27.21
N LEU A 172 -4.61 -20.20 -25.90
CA LEU A 172 -3.54 -20.45 -24.94
C LEU A 172 -3.84 -21.72 -24.13
N SER A 173 -3.66 -22.93 -24.70
CA SER A 173 -3.57 -24.30 -24.10
C SER A 173 -4.46 -24.74 -22.90
N ILE A 174 -5.30 -23.88 -22.33
CA ILE A 174 -5.98 -24.05 -21.04
C ILE A 174 -7.27 -24.86 -21.20
N GLN A 175 -7.97 -24.74 -22.34
CA GLN A 175 -9.20 -25.49 -22.59
C GLN A 175 -8.95 -27.01 -22.71
N GLY A 176 -7.88 -27.43 -23.39
CA GLY A 176 -7.53 -28.84 -23.53
C GLY A 176 -7.25 -29.52 -22.18
N ARG A 177 -6.49 -28.84 -21.30
CA ARG A 177 -6.20 -29.33 -19.94
C ARG A 177 -7.46 -29.46 -19.10
N ARG A 178 -8.38 -28.50 -19.18
CA ARG A 178 -9.67 -28.55 -18.46
C ARG A 178 -10.54 -29.72 -18.94
N MET A 179 -10.62 -29.93 -20.25
CA MET A 179 -11.40 -31.02 -20.82
C MET A 179 -10.83 -32.39 -20.40
N TYR A 180 -9.50 -32.53 -20.42
CA TYR A 180 -8.84 -33.73 -19.92
C TYR A 180 -9.21 -34.03 -18.46
N GLN A 181 -9.16 -33.02 -17.58
CA GLN A 181 -9.49 -33.17 -16.16
C GLN A 181 -10.97 -33.56 -15.92
N ARG A 182 -11.90 -33.06 -16.74
CA ARG A 182 -13.31 -33.46 -16.69
C ARG A 182 -13.50 -34.93 -17.05
N ILE A 183 -12.89 -35.37 -18.17
CA ILE A 183 -12.97 -36.76 -18.63
C ILE A 183 -12.30 -37.70 -17.62
N GLU A 184 -11.10 -37.35 -17.13
CA GLU A 184 -10.37 -38.13 -16.13
C GLU A 184 -11.23 -38.37 -14.88
N GLN A 185 -11.86 -37.31 -14.34
CA GLN A 185 -12.69 -37.42 -13.14
C GLN A 185 -13.97 -38.23 -13.37
N LEU A 186 -14.56 -38.18 -14.57
CA LEU A 186 -15.76 -38.94 -14.92
C LEU A 186 -15.55 -40.46 -14.78
N PHE A 187 -14.33 -40.92 -15.04
CA PHE A 187 -13.92 -42.33 -14.97
C PHE A 187 -13.14 -42.69 -13.69
N ALA A 188 -12.75 -41.70 -12.89
CA ALA A 188 -12.10 -41.92 -11.61
C ALA A 188 -13.09 -42.51 -10.57
N SER A 189 -12.57 -43.33 -9.65
CA SER A 189 -13.33 -43.76 -8.46
C SER A 189 -13.79 -42.53 -7.65
N PRO A 190 -14.94 -42.57 -6.94
CA PRO A 190 -15.50 -41.39 -6.29
C PRO A 190 -14.54 -40.86 -5.23
N ALA A 191 -13.73 -39.87 -5.61
CA ALA A 191 -12.91 -39.13 -4.68
C ALA A 191 -13.88 -38.33 -3.79
N ARG A 192 -13.88 -38.63 -2.49
CA ARG A 192 -14.51 -37.77 -1.48
C ARG A 192 -14.01 -36.35 -1.69
N HIS A 193 -14.87 -35.46 -2.18
CA HIS A 193 -14.57 -34.04 -2.25
C HIS A 193 -14.39 -33.53 -0.82
N SER A 194 -13.14 -33.50 -0.36
CA SER A 194 -12.79 -32.90 0.92
C SER A 194 -13.16 -31.42 0.86
N GLY A 195 -13.86 -30.90 1.87
CA GLY A 195 -14.28 -29.50 2.01
C GLY A 195 -13.14 -28.45 2.04
N LYS A 196 -11.98 -28.75 1.44
CA LYS A 196 -10.80 -27.89 1.30
C LYS A 196 -11.05 -26.66 0.43
N VAL A 197 -12.07 -26.65 -0.43
CA VAL A 197 -12.48 -25.45 -1.19
C VAL A 197 -12.98 -24.34 -0.24
N TRP A 198 -13.70 -24.69 0.83
CA TRP A 198 -14.09 -23.75 1.87
C TRP A 198 -12.89 -23.22 2.66
N LEU A 199 -11.85 -24.04 2.86
CA LEU A 199 -10.62 -23.63 3.53
C LEU A 199 -9.85 -22.56 2.71
N VAL A 200 -9.89 -22.65 1.39
CA VAL A 200 -9.29 -21.66 0.47
C VAL A 200 -10.11 -20.36 0.43
N CYS A 201 -11.44 -20.45 0.47
CA CYS A 201 -12.30 -19.27 0.66
C CYS A 201 -12.07 -18.60 2.01
N LEU A 202 -11.83 -19.37 3.08
CA LEU A 202 -11.47 -18.87 4.41
C LEU A 202 -10.08 -18.23 4.46
N VAL A 203 -9.08 -18.75 3.75
CA VAL A 203 -7.76 -18.12 3.61
C VAL A 203 -7.86 -16.85 2.77
N GLY A 204 -8.67 -16.85 1.70
CA GLY A 204 -9.02 -15.64 0.95
C GLY A 204 -9.73 -14.59 1.80
N LEU A 205 -10.63 -15.02 2.71
CA LEU A 205 -11.31 -14.17 3.69
C LEU A 205 -10.37 -13.70 4.84
N GLY A 206 -9.37 -14.51 5.20
CA GLY A 206 -8.34 -14.17 6.18
C GLY A 206 -7.37 -13.12 5.66
N CYS A 207 -7.00 -13.17 4.39
CA CYS A 207 -6.25 -12.11 3.71
C CYS A 207 -7.09 -10.84 3.45
N LEU A 208 -8.40 -10.93 3.62
CA LEU A 208 -9.41 -9.86 3.58
C LEU A 208 -9.53 -9.12 4.93
N LEU A 209 -9.10 -9.77 6.03
CA LEU A 209 -9.20 -9.26 7.41
C LEU A 209 -7.92 -8.61 7.94
N THR A 210 -6.81 -8.66 7.20
CA THR A 210 -5.75 -7.67 7.43
C THR A 210 -6.31 -6.32 6.98
N PRO A 211 -6.51 -5.36 7.89
CA PRO A 211 -7.07 -4.09 7.48
C PRO A 211 -6.14 -3.46 6.45
N ILE A 212 -6.71 -3.10 5.30
CA ILE A 212 -6.10 -2.22 4.28
C ILE A 212 -5.71 -0.85 4.90
N GLN A 213 -6.04 -0.61 6.16
CA GLN A 213 -5.62 0.54 6.97
C GLN A 213 -4.12 0.58 7.28
N ALA A 214 -3.35 -0.50 7.02
CA ALA A 214 -1.90 -0.51 7.26
C ALA A 214 -1.05 0.00 6.07
N ILE A 215 -1.67 0.58 5.03
CA ILE A 215 -0.93 1.29 3.98
C ILE A 215 -0.87 2.78 4.38
N GLY A 216 0.12 3.12 5.19
CA GLY A 216 0.53 4.52 5.40
C GLY A 216 0.44 5.07 6.82
N GLN A 217 -0.12 4.34 7.80
CA GLN A 217 -0.01 4.74 9.21
C GLN A 217 1.21 4.08 9.84
N THR A 218 2.25 4.88 10.02
CA THR A 218 3.38 4.54 10.88
C THR A 218 2.85 4.40 12.31
N PRO A 219 3.24 3.37 13.07
CA PRO A 219 2.72 3.20 14.42
C PRO A 219 3.08 4.43 15.26
N ALA A 220 2.07 5.03 15.90
CA ALA A 220 2.25 6.15 16.79
C ALA A 220 3.15 5.76 17.97
N TYR A 221 3.95 6.71 18.44
CA TYR A 221 4.76 6.55 19.63
C TYR A 221 3.86 6.43 20.88
N GLN A 222 4.14 5.43 21.71
CA GLN A 222 3.43 5.20 22.97
C GLN A 222 4.25 5.81 24.12
N THR A 223 3.59 6.57 24.98
CA THR A 223 4.24 7.29 26.08
C THR A 223 3.32 7.37 27.30
N ASP A 224 3.92 7.26 28.48
CA ASP A 224 3.26 7.51 29.78
C ASP A 224 3.50 8.94 30.28
N LEU A 225 4.19 9.78 29.51
CA LEU A 225 4.43 11.18 29.86
C LEU A 225 3.13 11.97 29.97
N VAL A 226 3.07 12.87 30.96
CA VAL A 226 1.98 13.81 31.11
C VAL A 226 2.21 14.97 30.14
N LEU A 227 1.41 15.01 29.08
CA LEU A 227 1.46 16.07 28.07
C LEU A 227 0.32 17.06 28.31
N GLN A 228 0.65 18.32 28.61
CA GLN A 228 -0.35 19.37 28.74
C GLN A 228 -0.72 19.89 27.35
N GLU A 229 -2.00 19.94 27.03
CA GLU A 229 -2.44 20.49 25.74
C GLU A 229 -2.37 22.03 25.79
N ILE A 230 -1.81 22.62 24.72
CA ILE A 230 -1.77 24.07 24.49
C ILE A 230 -2.51 24.37 23.20
N ASP A 231 -3.28 25.46 23.17
CA ASP A 231 -3.99 25.89 21.96
C ASP A 231 -3.15 26.88 21.15
N LEU A 232 -2.66 26.44 20.00
CA LEU A 232 -1.89 27.25 19.05
C LEU A 232 -2.64 27.46 17.73
N THR A 233 -3.98 27.33 17.75
CA THR A 233 -4.81 27.42 16.54
C THR A 233 -4.60 28.74 15.79
N ASN A 234 -4.41 29.86 16.50
CA ASN A 234 -4.18 31.17 15.89
C ASN A 234 -2.84 31.27 15.12
N TYR A 235 -1.81 30.54 15.55
CA TYR A 235 -0.51 30.52 14.87
C TYR A 235 -0.54 29.60 13.65
N PHE A 236 -1.09 28.40 13.83
CA PHE A 236 -1.17 27.41 12.75
C PHE A 236 -2.18 27.80 11.66
N GLY A 237 -3.25 28.51 12.02
CA GLY A 237 -4.33 28.85 11.10
C GLY A 237 -4.88 27.59 10.43
N GLN A 238 -4.81 27.55 9.08
CA GLN A 238 -5.26 26.40 8.29
C GLN A 238 -4.17 25.32 8.10
N LYS A 239 -2.93 25.56 8.55
CA LYS A 239 -1.84 24.60 8.36
C LYS A 239 -2.07 23.33 9.18
N GLN A 240 -1.81 22.19 8.56
CA GLN A 240 -1.78 20.89 9.23
C GLN A 240 -0.39 20.65 9.81
N GLY A 241 -0.32 20.02 10.98
CA GLY A 241 0.91 19.92 11.76
C GLY A 241 0.68 19.98 13.26
N CYS A 242 1.76 20.00 14.03
CA CYS A 242 1.76 20.01 15.49
C CYS A 242 3.01 20.72 16.04
N ALA A 243 2.99 20.97 17.35
CA ALA A 243 4.14 21.47 18.08
C ALA A 243 4.28 20.75 19.41
N VAL A 244 5.52 20.52 19.83
CA VAL A 244 5.86 19.99 21.16
C VAL A 244 6.87 20.93 21.78
N PHE A 245 6.68 21.23 23.05
CA PHE A 245 7.59 22.02 23.88
C PHE A 245 7.89 21.27 25.17
N TYR A 246 9.10 21.41 25.68
CA TYR A 246 9.49 20.93 27.00
C TYR A 246 10.32 22.00 27.70
N ASP A 247 9.85 22.46 28.86
CA ASP A 247 10.58 23.39 29.72
C ASP A 247 11.27 22.60 30.84
N SER A 248 12.60 22.66 30.85
CA SER A 248 13.42 21.98 31.85
C SER A 248 13.36 22.61 33.24
N SER A 249 12.95 23.88 33.37
CA SER A 249 12.80 24.54 34.68
C SER A 249 11.58 24.03 35.45
N GLN A 250 10.52 23.65 34.72
CA GLN A 250 9.25 23.16 35.27
C GLN A 250 9.08 21.64 35.14
N ASP A 251 9.97 20.97 34.39
CA ASP A 251 9.84 19.57 33.99
C ASP A 251 8.47 19.27 33.33
N GLN A 252 8.02 20.16 32.46
CA GLN A 252 6.67 20.15 31.89
C GLN A 252 6.71 20.09 30.36
N TYR A 253 5.86 19.22 29.79
CA TYR A 253 5.63 19.12 28.35
C TYR A 253 4.34 19.83 27.94
N TRP A 254 4.39 20.61 26.86
CA TRP A 254 3.22 21.12 26.17
C TRP A 254 3.13 20.57 24.76
N VAL A 255 1.90 20.25 24.34
CA VAL A 255 1.63 19.69 23.02
C VAL A 255 0.44 20.36 22.37
N TYR A 256 0.62 20.79 21.12
CA TYR A 256 -0.49 21.18 20.26
C TYR A 256 -0.77 20.05 19.27
N ARG A 257 -2.04 19.60 19.22
CA ARG A 257 -2.51 18.47 18.40
C ARG A 257 -1.76 17.15 18.72
N ARG A 258 -1.97 16.66 19.95
CA ARG A 258 -1.34 15.45 20.52
C ARG A 258 -1.27 14.25 19.57
N GLY A 259 -2.36 13.97 18.85
CA GLY A 259 -2.41 12.84 17.92
C GLY A 259 -1.29 12.89 16.87
N ALA A 260 -1.07 14.05 16.26
CA ALA A 260 -0.02 14.28 15.27
C ALA A 260 1.38 14.35 15.90
N ALA A 261 1.50 14.90 17.10
CA ALA A 261 2.78 14.97 17.83
C ALA A 261 3.37 13.59 18.21
N LEU A 262 2.52 12.55 18.24
CA LEU A 262 2.92 11.17 18.49
C LEU A 262 3.15 10.36 17.19
N GLN A 263 2.77 10.88 16.02
CA GLN A 263 2.98 10.18 14.76
C GLN A 263 4.44 10.29 14.33
N ARG A 264 5.03 9.15 13.97
CA ARG A 264 6.41 9.10 13.45
C ARG A 264 6.41 9.44 11.97
N VAL A 265 7.20 10.42 11.57
CA VAL A 265 7.36 10.86 10.17
C VAL A 265 8.84 10.96 9.83
N SER A 266 9.18 11.13 8.55
CA SER A 266 10.57 11.19 8.13
C SER A 266 11.26 12.45 8.71
N PRO A 267 12.44 12.32 9.32
CA PRO A 267 13.13 13.45 9.93
C PRO A 267 13.73 14.41 8.91
N ASN A 268 14.00 13.93 7.69
CA ASN A 268 14.69 14.70 6.66
C ASN A 268 15.99 15.29 7.20
N SER A 269 16.27 16.56 6.88
CA SER A 269 17.53 17.21 7.28
C SER A 269 17.70 17.47 8.78
N THR A 270 16.69 17.20 9.62
CA THR A 270 16.87 17.28 11.08
C THR A 270 17.77 16.18 11.61
N TYR A 271 17.85 15.03 10.93
CA TYR A 271 18.72 13.94 11.35
C TYR A 271 20.22 14.26 11.22
N LYS A 272 20.59 15.27 10.41
CA LYS A 272 22.00 15.69 10.25
C LYS A 272 22.71 15.99 11.58
N ILE A 273 21.96 16.42 12.60
CA ILE A 273 22.47 16.59 13.97
C ILE A 273 23.11 15.30 14.48
N PHE A 274 22.37 14.19 14.41
CA PHE A 274 22.78 12.92 14.96
C PHE A 274 23.75 12.18 14.04
N LEU A 275 23.64 12.38 12.73
CA LEU A 275 24.66 11.86 11.81
C LEU A 275 26.01 12.51 12.05
N ALA A 276 26.05 13.85 12.17
CA ALA A 276 27.30 14.55 12.42
C ALA A 276 27.94 14.03 13.72
N LEU A 277 27.13 13.83 14.76
CA LEU A 277 27.59 13.24 16.02
C LEU A 277 28.16 11.83 15.82
N HIS A 278 27.48 10.96 15.07
CA HIS A 278 27.98 9.61 14.78
C HIS A 278 29.33 9.65 14.05
N ALA A 279 29.46 10.50 13.04
CA ALA A 279 30.66 10.63 12.23
C ALA A 279 31.85 11.22 13.00
N LEU A 280 31.60 12.15 13.93
CA LEU A 280 32.61 12.67 14.86
C LEU A 280 33.06 11.59 15.84
N GLU A 281 32.13 10.86 16.45
CA GLU A 281 32.44 9.80 17.43
C GLU A 281 33.24 8.64 16.83
N ASP A 282 33.02 8.32 15.55
CA ASP A 282 33.82 7.30 14.85
C ASP A 282 35.16 7.83 14.30
N GLY A 283 35.39 9.14 14.39
CA GLY A 283 36.61 9.80 13.90
C GLY A 283 36.68 9.96 12.38
N HIS A 284 35.55 9.88 11.69
CA HIS A 284 35.45 10.04 10.23
C HIS A 284 35.03 11.45 9.79
N LEU A 285 34.74 12.33 10.74
CA LEU A 285 34.48 13.74 10.51
C LEU A 285 35.44 14.59 11.35
N ASP A 286 36.00 15.62 10.72
CA ASP A 286 36.69 16.72 11.41
C ASP A 286 35.80 17.97 11.21
N PRO A 287 35.35 18.63 12.30
CA PRO A 287 34.41 19.74 12.21
C PRO A 287 34.95 20.95 11.44
N GLU A 288 36.28 21.14 11.41
CA GLU A 288 36.94 22.26 10.74
C GLU A 288 37.41 21.91 9.32
N ALA A 289 37.44 20.62 8.97
CA ALA A 289 37.89 20.18 7.65
C ALA A 289 36.92 20.63 6.55
N MET A 290 37.47 21.33 5.57
CA MET A 290 36.75 21.73 4.36
C MET A 290 36.71 20.56 3.38
N LEU A 291 35.52 20.00 3.16
CA LEU A 291 35.25 18.99 2.16
C LEU A 291 34.74 19.63 0.87
N VAL A 292 35.02 18.99 -0.27
CA VAL A 292 34.48 19.38 -1.57
C VAL A 292 33.59 18.28 -2.10
N ASN A 293 32.60 18.64 -2.92
CA ASN A 293 31.85 17.64 -3.65
C ASN A 293 32.81 16.88 -4.58
N GLN A 294 32.83 15.55 -4.48
CA GLN A 294 33.67 14.69 -5.33
C GLN A 294 33.01 14.38 -6.67
N GLU A 295 31.72 14.69 -6.82
CA GLU A 295 30.98 14.56 -8.07
C GLU A 295 31.05 15.88 -8.84
N ASP A 296 31.22 15.84 -10.18
CA ASP A 296 31.16 17.00 -11.08
C ASP A 296 29.73 17.59 -11.21
N GLN A 297 28.87 17.38 -10.21
CA GLN A 297 27.49 17.83 -10.17
C GLN A 297 27.40 19.28 -9.67
N ILE A 298 26.76 20.14 -10.47
CA ILE A 298 26.37 21.49 -10.05
C ILE A 298 24.97 21.43 -9.44
N TYR A 299 24.84 21.84 -8.18
CA TYR A 299 23.56 21.91 -7.47
C TYR A 299 22.83 23.23 -7.71
N PRO A 300 21.49 23.23 -7.69
CA PRO A 300 20.68 24.45 -7.85
C PRO A 300 20.87 25.44 -6.69
N TYR A 301 21.28 24.96 -5.51
CA TYR A 301 21.60 25.81 -4.37
C TYR A 301 23.06 26.28 -4.48
N VAL A 302 23.27 27.57 -4.71
CA VAL A 302 24.62 28.15 -4.93
C VAL A 302 25.58 27.84 -3.79
N SER A 303 25.09 27.85 -2.54
CA SER A 303 25.87 27.52 -1.35
C SER A 303 26.43 26.09 -1.39
N TRP A 304 25.75 25.13 -2.02
CA TRP A 304 26.18 23.73 -2.07
C TRP A 304 27.36 23.50 -3.01
N ASN A 305 27.68 24.48 -3.88
CA ASN A 305 28.77 24.40 -4.86
C ASN A 305 30.09 24.97 -4.33
N GLN A 306 30.19 25.22 -3.03
CA GLN A 306 31.39 25.68 -2.34
C GLN A 306 31.92 24.58 -1.42
N PRO A 307 33.23 24.59 -1.09
CA PRO A 307 33.76 23.74 -0.02
C PRO A 307 32.98 23.95 1.29
N GLN A 308 32.79 22.88 2.07
CA GLN A 308 31.99 22.89 3.29
C GLN A 308 32.75 22.34 4.48
N ASN A 309 32.62 22.98 5.64
CA ASN A 309 32.88 22.34 6.94
C ASN A 309 31.56 21.97 7.61
N LEU A 310 31.61 21.44 8.84
CA LEU A 310 30.40 21.01 9.55
C LEU A 310 29.40 22.17 9.71
N ASN A 311 29.89 23.35 10.09
CA ASN A 311 29.06 24.53 10.35
C ASN A 311 28.35 25.01 9.07
N THR A 312 29.08 25.18 7.97
CA THR A 312 28.48 25.64 6.71
C THR A 312 27.55 24.59 6.12
N ALA A 313 27.91 23.31 6.19
CA ALA A 313 27.07 22.22 5.73
C ALA A 313 25.76 22.13 6.52
N MET A 314 25.82 22.28 7.85
CA MET A 314 24.65 22.23 8.72
C MET A 314 23.70 23.41 8.47
N ARG A 315 24.26 24.64 8.41
CA ARG A 315 23.51 25.87 8.13
C ARG A 315 22.82 25.83 6.77
N ASP A 316 23.56 25.51 5.71
CA ASP A 316 23.05 25.52 4.34
C ASP A 316 22.38 24.17 3.97
N SER A 317 22.28 23.27 4.94
CA SER A 317 21.65 21.95 4.87
C SER A 317 22.17 21.10 3.70
N VAL A 318 23.48 21.10 3.46
CA VAL A 318 24.13 20.52 2.29
C VAL A 318 24.09 18.99 2.31
N ASN A 319 23.21 18.36 1.51
CA ASN A 319 23.01 16.91 1.57
C ASN A 319 24.27 16.10 1.25
N TRP A 320 25.02 16.47 0.21
CA TRP A 320 26.17 15.68 -0.22
C TRP A 320 27.24 15.55 0.86
N TYR A 321 27.42 16.59 1.71
CA TYR A 321 28.40 16.58 2.80
C TYR A 321 28.08 15.46 3.79
N PHE A 322 26.83 15.41 4.24
CA PHE A 322 26.42 14.40 5.21
C PHE A 322 26.21 13.02 4.58
N SER A 323 25.86 12.94 3.29
CA SER A 323 25.86 11.66 2.56
C SER A 323 27.26 11.07 2.43
N GLN A 324 28.29 11.90 2.21
CA GLN A 324 29.68 11.42 2.22
C GLN A 324 30.09 10.94 3.62
N ALA A 325 29.72 11.67 4.67
CA ALA A 325 29.97 11.26 6.05
C ALA A 325 29.20 9.99 6.46
N ASP A 326 28.00 9.74 5.91
CA ASP A 326 27.23 8.51 6.16
C ASP A 326 27.79 7.29 5.42
N ALA A 327 28.33 7.50 4.21
CA ALA A 327 28.68 6.43 3.27
C ALA A 327 29.79 5.48 3.77
N VAL A 328 30.55 5.88 4.78
CA VAL A 328 31.58 5.05 5.40
C VAL A 328 31.00 3.97 6.31
N PHE A 329 29.76 4.15 6.79
CA PHE A 329 29.12 3.26 7.73
C PHE A 329 28.39 2.10 7.06
N SER A 330 28.56 0.91 7.61
CA SER A 330 27.67 -0.21 7.30
C SER A 330 26.28 0.01 7.89
N ARG A 331 25.28 -0.66 7.30
CA ARG A 331 23.91 -0.70 7.84
C ARG A 331 23.87 -1.07 9.33
N GLN A 332 24.70 -2.04 9.75
CA GLN A 332 24.74 -2.46 11.16
C GLN A 332 25.27 -1.35 12.07
N GLN A 333 26.30 -0.60 11.65
CA GLN A 333 26.83 0.52 12.44
C GLN A 333 25.80 1.64 12.60
N ILE A 334 25.13 2.03 11.51
CA ILE A 334 24.07 3.06 11.56
C ILE A 334 22.94 2.60 12.47
N GLN A 335 22.45 1.37 12.29
CA GLN A 335 21.37 0.84 13.12
C GLN A 335 21.76 0.77 14.60
N ALA A 336 22.97 0.30 14.93
CA ALA A 336 23.46 0.24 16.30
C ALA A 336 23.56 1.64 16.94
N PHE A 337 23.98 2.65 16.17
CA PHE A 337 23.99 4.03 16.64
C PHE A 337 22.58 4.57 16.91
N LEU A 338 21.64 4.37 15.99
CA LEU A 338 20.24 4.77 16.14
C LEU A 338 19.59 4.11 17.36
N GLU A 339 19.83 2.82 17.56
CA GLU A 339 19.37 2.07 18.73
C GLU A 339 20.00 2.61 20.02
N LYS A 340 21.31 2.90 20.02
CA LYS A 340 22.04 3.47 21.17
C LYS A 340 21.44 4.80 21.63
N ILE A 341 21.09 5.68 20.71
CA ILE A 341 20.53 6.99 21.06
C ILE A 341 19.01 6.97 21.23
N GLY A 342 18.35 5.82 20.94
CA GLY A 342 16.89 5.70 21.01
C GLY A 342 16.16 6.48 19.92
N TYR A 343 16.70 6.53 18.70
CA TYR A 343 16.13 7.32 17.61
C TYR A 343 14.88 6.67 17.01
N GLY A 344 13.69 7.13 17.42
CA GLY A 344 12.44 6.81 16.74
C GLY A 344 12.24 5.31 16.50
N ASN A 345 12.03 4.91 15.24
CA ASN A 345 11.91 3.51 14.85
C ASN A 345 13.25 2.78 14.58
N ALA A 346 14.38 3.50 14.65
CA ALA A 346 15.74 3.02 14.34
C ALA A 346 15.87 2.24 13.01
N SER A 347 14.94 2.45 12.08
CA SER A 347 14.91 1.68 10.84
C SER A 347 15.82 2.32 9.79
N VAL A 348 16.63 1.46 9.17
CA VAL A 348 17.53 1.84 8.07
C VAL A 348 17.18 1.10 6.78
N GLU A 349 16.06 0.38 6.73
CA GLU A 349 15.61 -0.44 5.58
C GLU A 349 15.63 0.32 4.25
N GLY A 350 15.83 -0.39 3.13
CA GLY A 350 15.93 0.22 1.80
C GLY A 350 17.31 0.82 1.53
N SER A 351 17.36 1.98 0.87
CA SER A 351 18.60 2.61 0.43
C SER A 351 19.34 3.34 1.56
N LEU A 352 20.62 3.02 1.79
CA LEU A 352 21.45 3.75 2.74
C LEU A 352 21.73 5.20 2.31
N ALA A 353 21.60 5.52 1.01
CA ALA A 353 21.76 6.90 0.56
C ALA A 353 20.58 7.81 0.96
N SER A 354 19.43 7.25 1.37
CA SER A 354 18.20 8.03 1.54
C SER A 354 17.26 7.55 2.65
N TYR A 355 17.67 6.64 3.54
CA TYR A 355 16.81 6.10 4.62
C TYR A 355 16.19 7.19 5.51
N TRP A 356 16.86 8.33 5.64
CA TRP A 356 16.47 9.51 6.40
C TRP A 356 15.69 10.59 5.62
N LEU A 357 15.56 10.46 4.30
CA LEU A 357 15.01 11.45 3.37
C LEU A 357 13.78 10.84 2.73
N GLU A 358 12.62 11.03 3.34
CA GLU A 358 11.37 10.36 2.94
C GLU A 358 11.54 8.83 2.84
N GLY A 359 12.39 8.28 3.72
CA GLY A 359 12.80 6.88 3.75
C GLY A 359 12.20 6.10 4.92
N SER A 360 12.90 5.05 5.34
CA SER A 360 12.47 4.11 6.38
C SER A 360 12.64 4.64 7.80
N LEU A 361 13.55 5.60 8.03
CA LEU A 361 13.78 6.19 9.33
C LEU A 361 12.68 7.18 9.66
N LEU A 362 12.06 6.99 10.83
CA LEU A 362 10.93 7.78 11.27
C LEU A 362 11.05 8.11 12.76
N ILE A 363 10.67 9.33 13.12
CA ILE A 363 10.65 9.82 14.50
C ILE A 363 9.43 10.73 14.69
N SER A 364 8.82 10.70 15.86
CA SER A 364 7.70 11.60 16.18
C SER A 364 8.20 12.95 16.73
N PRO A 365 7.42 14.04 16.58
CA PRO A 365 7.76 15.32 17.19
C PRO A 365 8.05 15.25 18.70
N LEU A 366 7.33 14.41 19.44
CA LEU A 366 7.62 14.19 20.86
C LEU A 366 8.97 13.50 21.08
N GLU A 367 9.25 12.42 20.35
CA GLU A 367 10.54 11.72 20.43
C GLU A 367 11.71 12.65 20.07
N THR A 368 11.52 13.55 19.11
CA THR A 368 12.52 14.55 18.76
C THR A 368 12.87 15.46 19.93
N VAL A 369 11.89 15.95 20.69
CA VAL A 369 12.14 16.78 21.89
C VAL A 369 12.87 15.99 22.97
N LEU A 370 12.48 14.72 23.19
CA LEU A 370 13.18 13.83 24.13
C LEU A 370 14.64 13.60 23.73
N LEU A 371 14.88 13.44 22.43
CA LEU A 371 16.20 13.18 21.89
C LEU A 371 17.10 14.42 21.93
N LEU A 372 16.54 15.61 21.66
CA LEU A 372 17.26 16.88 21.79
C LEU A 372 17.70 17.15 23.22
N ARG A 373 16.85 16.84 24.21
CA ARG A 373 17.23 16.94 25.63
C ARG A 373 18.39 16.01 25.98
N GLN A 374 18.33 14.76 25.53
CA GLN A 374 19.42 13.79 25.76
C GLN A 374 20.72 14.24 25.09
N PHE A 375 20.64 14.80 23.88
CA PHE A 375 21.78 15.39 23.16
C PHE A 375 22.37 16.57 23.94
N ASP A 376 21.55 17.51 24.38
CA ASP A 376 21.99 18.70 25.11
C ASP A 376 22.67 18.35 26.43
N MET A 377 22.10 17.39 27.16
CA MET A 377 22.65 16.88 28.43
C MET A 377 23.79 15.86 28.25
N ASN A 378 24.14 15.50 27.01
CA ASN A 378 25.07 14.41 26.69
C ASN A 378 24.79 13.11 27.49
N SER A 379 23.52 12.68 27.51
CA SER A 379 23.07 11.52 28.29
C SER A 379 23.67 10.18 27.83
N TRP A 380 24.26 10.16 26.64
CA TRP A 380 24.90 8.97 26.05
C TRP A 380 26.40 8.85 26.35
N HIS A 381 26.96 9.83 27.06
CA HIS A 381 28.39 9.88 27.42
C HIS A 381 29.33 9.85 26.21
N PHE A 382 28.99 10.58 25.15
CA PHE A 382 29.87 10.85 24.02
C PHE A 382 30.94 11.89 24.38
N GLN A 383 31.93 12.08 23.51
CA GLN A 383 32.98 13.07 23.76
C GLN A 383 32.37 14.47 23.80
N SER A 384 32.70 15.23 24.84
CA SER A 384 32.11 16.55 25.07
C SER A 384 32.46 17.55 23.95
N GLU A 385 33.63 17.37 23.33
CA GLU A 385 34.10 18.15 22.19
C GLU A 385 33.22 17.93 20.95
N HIS A 386 32.78 16.69 20.70
CA HIS A 386 31.89 16.36 19.58
C HIS A 386 30.47 16.90 19.80
N ILE A 387 29.95 16.79 21.03
CA ILE A 387 28.67 17.42 21.39
C ILE A 387 28.74 18.94 21.19
N ALA A 388 29.82 19.58 21.64
CA ALA A 388 30.02 21.01 21.49
C ALA A 388 30.13 21.43 20.01
N ALA A 389 30.84 20.66 19.18
CA ALA A 389 30.94 20.93 17.75
C ALA A 389 29.58 20.87 17.05
N VAL A 390 28.75 19.86 17.35
CA VAL A 390 27.40 19.77 16.77
C VAL A 390 26.48 20.87 17.30
N LYS A 391 26.56 21.23 18.59
CA LYS A 391 25.80 22.35 19.16
C LYS A 391 26.14 23.67 18.45
N GLU A 392 27.42 23.95 18.24
CA GLU A 392 27.84 25.16 17.51
C GLU A 392 27.34 25.13 16.05
N ALA A 393 27.37 23.97 15.39
CA ALA A 393 26.90 23.82 14.02
C ALA A 393 25.39 24.08 13.83
N ILE A 394 24.58 23.90 14.89
CA ILE A 394 23.13 24.18 14.87
C ILE A 394 22.77 25.52 15.54
N ARG A 395 23.76 26.32 15.95
CA ARG A 395 23.52 27.61 16.58
C ARG A 395 23.04 28.62 15.54
N LEU A 396 21.92 29.29 15.81
CA LEU A 396 21.31 30.29 14.93
C LEU A 396 21.53 31.70 15.46
N GLU A 397 21.29 31.90 16.76
CA GLU A 397 21.49 33.16 17.47
C GLU A 397 22.23 32.94 18.79
N ALA A 398 22.34 33.98 19.63
CA ALA A 398 23.09 33.92 20.88
C ALA A 398 22.64 32.75 21.78
N SER A 399 21.33 32.51 21.90
CA SER A 399 20.72 31.46 22.74
C SER A 399 19.77 30.52 22.01
N LEU A 400 19.62 30.64 20.68
CA LEU A 400 18.74 29.80 19.88
C LEU A 400 19.55 28.80 19.05
N TYR A 401 19.21 27.53 19.21
CA TYR A 401 19.81 26.41 18.50
C TYR A 401 18.70 25.67 17.76
N GLY A 402 18.94 25.30 16.50
CA GLY A 402 17.95 24.53 15.77
C GLY A 402 18.34 24.10 14.37
N LYS A 403 17.54 23.19 13.83
CA LYS A 403 17.73 22.64 12.49
C LYS A 403 16.40 22.49 11.77
N THR A 404 16.39 22.94 10.51
CA THR A 404 15.28 22.72 9.59
C THR A 404 15.35 21.36 8.91
N GLY A 405 14.19 20.80 8.60
CA GLY A 405 14.01 19.63 7.75
C GLY A 405 12.93 19.88 6.71
N SER A 406 13.13 19.45 5.46
CA SER A 406 12.11 19.52 4.42
C SER A 406 12.07 18.20 3.67
N GLY A 407 10.91 17.56 3.66
CA GLY A 407 10.61 16.42 2.81
C GLY A 407 10.09 16.89 1.46
N MET A 408 10.60 16.30 0.38
CA MET A 408 10.20 16.63 -0.99
C MET A 408 9.99 15.34 -1.78
N VAL A 409 8.76 15.13 -2.25
CA VAL A 409 8.43 14.01 -3.13
C VAL A 409 7.86 14.57 -4.43
N ASN A 410 8.48 14.22 -5.55
CA ASN A 410 8.08 14.70 -6.88
C ASN A 410 7.99 16.24 -7.00
N GLY A 411 8.88 16.97 -6.31
CA GLY A 411 8.93 18.42 -6.33
C GLY A 411 7.85 19.11 -5.48
N GLN A 412 7.10 18.37 -4.66
CA GLN A 412 6.10 18.90 -3.73
C GLN A 412 6.56 18.67 -2.29
N PRO A 413 6.33 19.64 -1.38
CA PRO A 413 6.64 19.47 0.03
C PRO A 413 5.74 18.39 0.64
N THR A 414 6.34 17.46 1.37
CA THR A 414 5.62 16.42 2.12
C THR A 414 5.55 16.75 3.60
N GLY A 415 6.61 17.35 4.16
CA GLY A 415 6.63 17.79 5.54
C GLY A 415 7.79 18.74 5.86
N GLY A 416 7.51 19.72 6.71
CA GLY A 416 8.43 20.74 7.17
C GLY A 416 8.69 20.60 8.65
N TRP A 417 9.96 20.60 9.02
CA TRP A 417 10.42 20.54 10.40
C TRP A 417 11.21 21.79 10.77
N PHE A 418 11.01 22.24 11.99
CA PHE A 418 12.01 23.00 12.72
C PHE A 418 12.08 22.50 14.16
N ILE A 419 13.28 22.09 14.57
CA ILE A 419 13.53 21.44 15.86
C ILE A 419 14.70 22.14 16.53
N GLY A 420 14.74 22.20 17.85
CA GLY A 420 15.80 22.90 18.53
C GLY A 420 15.55 23.12 20.01
N TYR A 421 16.35 24.02 20.58
CA TYR A 421 16.17 24.50 21.94
C TYR A 421 16.63 25.95 22.08
N GLN A 422 16.06 26.64 23.05
CA GLN A 422 16.43 27.97 23.45
C GLN A 422 16.98 27.93 24.88
N GLU A 423 18.21 28.40 25.06
CA GLU A 423 18.80 28.57 26.39
C GLU A 423 18.19 29.80 27.08
N ARG A 424 17.77 29.64 28.33
CA ARG A 424 17.22 30.73 29.17
C ARG A 424 17.85 30.68 30.55
N PRO A 425 17.80 31.79 31.32
CA PRO A 425 18.41 31.83 32.65
C PRO A 425 17.89 30.76 33.63
N GLU A 426 16.61 30.39 33.54
CA GLU A 426 15.97 29.44 34.48
C GLU A 426 16.01 27.99 34.00
N GLY A 427 16.35 27.76 32.72
CA GLY A 427 16.38 26.45 32.09
C GLY A 427 16.23 26.54 30.58
N SER A 428 16.58 25.47 29.87
CA SER A 428 16.38 25.37 28.43
C SER A 428 14.94 25.00 28.08
N LEU A 429 14.39 25.64 27.03
CA LEU A 429 13.14 25.25 26.38
C LEU A 429 13.46 24.47 25.10
N TYR A 430 13.07 23.20 25.04
CA TYR A 430 13.23 22.34 23.87
C TYR A 430 11.94 22.31 23.07
N PHE A 431 12.05 22.24 21.75
CA PHE A 431 10.87 22.27 20.88
C PHE A 431 11.03 21.45 19.60
N ALA A 432 9.89 21.02 19.08
CA ALA A 432 9.76 20.48 17.73
C ALA A 432 8.45 20.99 17.12
N VAL A 433 8.56 21.69 15.99
CA VAL A 433 7.43 22.12 15.16
C VAL A 433 7.46 21.34 13.86
N TYR A 434 6.36 20.66 13.57
CA TYR A 434 6.16 19.89 12.35
C TYR A 434 4.93 20.38 11.59
N LEU A 435 5.07 20.54 10.29
CA LEU A 435 4.01 20.93 9.37
C LEU A 435 3.88 19.90 8.25
N GLU A 436 2.67 19.45 7.99
CA GLU A 436 2.37 18.61 6.82
C GLU A 436 2.33 19.49 5.57
N HIS A 437 2.84 18.98 4.44
CA HIS A 437 2.81 19.66 3.15
C HIS A 437 3.44 21.07 3.14
N ALA A 438 4.44 21.31 3.99
CA ALA A 438 5.15 22.57 4.10
C ALA A 438 6.67 22.38 4.04
N SER A 439 7.39 23.49 3.87
CA SER A 439 8.84 23.53 3.97
C SER A 439 9.34 23.69 5.41
N GLY A 440 10.59 23.32 5.67
CA GLY A 440 11.27 23.58 6.94
C GLY A 440 11.42 25.07 7.23
N SER A 441 11.49 25.93 6.20
CA SER A 441 11.46 27.38 6.38
C SER A 441 10.12 27.86 6.94
N GLU A 442 9.00 27.32 6.46
CA GLU A 442 7.68 27.67 7.02
C GLU A 442 7.52 27.17 8.45
N ALA A 443 8.07 26.00 8.78
CA ALA A 443 8.09 25.48 10.15
C ALA A 443 8.96 26.35 11.08
N TYR A 444 10.10 26.85 10.57
CA TYR A 444 10.98 27.78 11.27
C TYR A 444 10.27 29.10 11.60
N GLU A 445 9.69 29.76 10.61
CA GLU A 445 8.96 31.03 10.80
C GLU A 445 7.80 30.87 11.80
N LEU A 446 7.06 29.75 11.70
CA LEU A 446 5.99 29.45 12.64
C LEU A 446 6.51 29.27 14.05
N ALA A 447 7.59 28.49 14.22
CA ALA A 447 8.18 28.27 15.53
C ALA A 447 8.68 29.57 16.18
N LEU A 448 9.37 30.43 15.42
CA LEU A 448 9.78 31.74 15.91
C LEU A 448 8.58 32.58 16.35
N SER A 449 7.51 32.61 15.55
CA SER A 449 6.31 33.37 15.91
C SER A 449 5.65 32.90 17.22
N ILE A 450 5.76 31.61 17.52
CA ILE A 450 5.29 31.01 18.78
C ILE A 450 6.24 31.38 19.91
N LEU A 451 7.56 31.19 19.73
CA LEU A 451 8.58 31.45 20.75
C LEU A 451 8.68 32.93 21.16
N GLU A 452 8.39 33.86 20.24
CA GLU A 452 8.42 35.31 20.51
C GLU A 452 7.19 35.82 21.27
N LYS A 453 6.03 35.18 21.09
CA LYS A 453 4.73 35.72 21.53
C LYS A 453 4.08 34.94 22.65
N GLU A 454 4.29 33.63 22.69
CA GLU A 454 3.86 32.83 23.80
C GLU A 454 4.95 32.94 24.87
N GLU A 455 4.62 33.58 25.99
CA GLU A 455 5.25 33.28 27.27
C GLU A 455 4.92 31.82 27.63
N ILE A 456 5.46 30.84 26.89
CA ILE A 456 5.32 29.39 27.19
C ILE A 456 5.89 29.07 28.59
N VAL A 457 6.46 30.07 29.26
CA VAL A 457 7.03 30.04 30.61
C VAL A 457 6.73 31.39 31.26
N SER A 458 5.59 31.50 31.95
CA SER A 458 5.37 32.50 33.01
C SER A 458 5.25 31.79 34.35
#